data_AF-A0A6V6ZIE0-F1
#
_entry.id   AF-A0A6V6ZIE0-F1
#
_cell.length_a   1.000
_cell.length_b   1.000
_cell.length_c   1.000
_cell.angle_alpha   90.00
_cell.angle_beta   90.00
_cell.angle_gamma   90.00
#
_symmetry.space_group_name_H-M   'P 1'
#
loop_
_entity.id
_entity.type
_entity.pdbx_description
1 polymer ?
#
loop_
_entity_poly.entity_id
_entity_poly.type
_entity_poly.pdbx_seq_one_letter_code
_entity_poly.pdbx_strand_id
1 'polypeptide(L)'
;MRTVLVTVVALVFLAGSLAGPRPSAACPVCITLPEYSLADRVLSARVIVLAVPALDNPFSYSPVSILKGTSEQLSALPEIPFLVDSVTRSAFRADPGRRVLMIYGAGYPDKAGRSLSTGWSKGFLMTPERANFLEAIRHQGASWGFGKTDDPSRVAFFGSYLGHEDALLRNAALIEIHRAPYATVRQLRDQGSSAALLQELRSVNRLAYAPAVIRLLGLQSDQAAKAAVRTRYQRALASGDTNLFDWALAGIEVDGAAAITAIGAHLKQQSLSQDMKRDLVRALTDAGTARSEFQAQILDIFKRELQQNPSLAVWIALAAKSWETDILNPELRSILSAEQLEPAAQFLIENTLVQVERN
;
A
#
# COMPACT_ATOMS: atom_id res chain seq x y z
N MET A 1 42.66 56.59 12.69
CA MET A 1 42.63 55.11 12.64
C MET A 1 41.65 54.51 13.66
N ARG A 2 40.37 54.96 13.68
CA ARG A 2 39.34 54.39 14.57
C ARG A 2 37.97 54.20 13.91
N THR A 3 37.84 54.56 12.64
CA THR A 3 36.57 54.56 11.88
C THR A 3 36.46 53.45 10.84
N VAL A 4 37.49 52.62 10.65
CA VAL A 4 37.50 51.53 9.65
C VAL A 4 37.09 50.18 10.25
N LEU A 5 37.09 50.03 11.59
CA LEU A 5 36.82 48.75 12.23
C LEU A 5 35.31 48.45 12.45
N VAL A 6 34.45 49.47 12.40
CA VAL A 6 33.01 49.31 12.68
C VAL A 6 32.23 48.81 11.46
N THR A 7 32.72 49.11 10.25
CA THR A 7 32.01 48.75 9.01
C THR A 7 32.17 47.28 8.61
N VAL A 8 33.24 46.62 9.07
CA VAL A 8 33.50 45.20 8.73
C VAL A 8 32.67 44.25 9.59
N VAL A 9 32.31 44.63 10.83
CA VAL A 9 31.49 43.78 11.72
C VAL A 9 30.01 43.78 11.31
N ALA A 10 29.52 44.88 10.71
CA ALA A 10 28.15 44.96 10.23
C ALA A 10 27.89 44.12 8.96
N LEU A 11 28.92 43.87 8.13
CA LEU A 11 28.76 43.09 6.89
C LEU A 11 28.79 41.57 7.12
N VAL A 12 29.38 41.10 8.22
CA VAL A 12 29.41 39.67 8.57
C VAL A 12 28.09 39.21 9.19
N PHE A 13 27.34 40.11 9.82
CA PHE A 13 26.02 39.77 10.39
C PHE A 13 24.86 39.79 9.39
N LEU A 14 25.02 40.42 8.21
CA LEU A 14 23.98 40.42 7.17
C LEU A 14 24.06 39.23 6.20
N ALA A 15 25.17 38.48 6.18
CA ALA A 15 25.34 37.33 5.30
C ALA A 15 24.77 36.02 5.88
N GLY A 16 24.42 35.99 7.17
CA GLY A 16 23.87 34.80 7.85
C GLY A 16 22.36 34.59 7.70
N SER A 17 21.63 35.54 7.12
CA SER A 17 20.15 35.57 7.14
C SER A 17 19.48 35.07 5.85
N LEU A 18 20.25 34.64 4.85
CA LEU A 18 19.72 34.10 3.58
C LEU A 18 19.48 32.58 3.60
N ALA A 19 19.58 31.94 4.76
CA ALA A 19 19.04 30.59 4.96
C ALA A 19 17.51 30.65 5.02
N GLY A 20 16.87 30.82 3.86
CA GLY A 20 15.44 30.63 3.72
C GLY A 20 15.03 29.26 4.26
N PRO A 21 13.76 29.10 4.72
CA PRO A 21 13.28 27.82 5.21
C PRO A 21 13.54 26.77 4.14
N ARG A 22 14.48 25.85 4.41
CA ARG A 22 14.66 24.68 3.56
C ARG A 22 13.32 23.98 3.55
N PRO A 23 12.70 23.73 2.38
CA PRO A 23 11.54 22.88 2.33
C PRO A 23 11.90 21.61 3.09
N SER A 24 11.06 21.24 4.07
CA SER A 24 11.10 19.92 4.67
C SER A 24 10.88 18.94 3.51
N ALA A 25 11.98 18.49 2.92
CA ALA A 25 11.98 17.35 2.04
C ALA A 25 11.56 16.20 2.94
N ALA A 26 10.28 15.83 2.89
CA ALA A 26 9.81 14.60 3.48
C ALA A 26 10.75 13.50 2.99
N CYS A 27 11.36 12.76 3.92
CA CYS A 27 12.26 11.67 3.58
C CYS A 27 11.59 10.79 2.51
N PRO A 28 12.25 10.48 1.38
CA PRO A 28 11.71 9.55 0.38
C PRO A 28 11.40 8.16 0.97
N VAL A 29 11.94 7.85 2.16
CA VAL A 29 11.63 6.65 2.97
C VAL A 29 10.19 6.62 3.49
N CYS A 30 9.48 7.75 3.57
CA CYS A 30 8.14 7.85 4.16
C CYS A 30 6.98 7.75 3.15
N ILE A 31 7.23 7.37 1.90
CA ILE A 31 6.21 7.35 0.83
C ILE A 31 5.48 6.00 0.76
N THR A 32 5.90 4.99 1.51
CA THR A 32 5.23 3.68 1.51
C THR A 32 3.89 3.76 2.24
N LEU A 33 2.86 3.15 1.64
CA LEU A 33 1.57 2.99 2.30
C LEU A 33 1.74 2.13 3.56
N PRO A 34 0.94 2.37 4.61
CA PRO A 34 1.08 1.63 5.85
C PRO A 34 0.78 0.14 5.64
N GLU A 35 1.59 -0.71 6.28
CA GLU A 35 1.40 -2.17 6.27
C GLU A 35 0.05 -2.56 6.90
N TYR A 36 -0.43 -1.77 7.88
CA TYR A 36 -1.72 -1.95 8.55
C TYR A 36 -2.64 -0.77 8.28
N SER A 37 -3.84 -1.09 7.82
CA SER A 37 -4.89 -0.12 7.53
C SER A 37 -5.53 0.46 8.81
N LEU A 38 -6.37 1.47 8.62
CA LEU A 38 -7.24 1.96 9.68
C LEU A 38 -8.22 0.87 10.17
N ALA A 39 -8.78 0.05 9.28
CA ALA A 39 -9.66 -1.04 9.71
C ALA A 39 -8.93 -2.08 10.54
N ASP A 40 -7.70 -2.46 10.17
CA ASP A 40 -6.93 -3.40 10.99
C ASP A 40 -6.71 -2.85 12.41
N ARG A 41 -6.40 -1.56 12.53
CA ARG A 41 -6.22 -0.89 13.83
C ARG A 41 -7.50 -0.87 14.65
N VAL A 42 -8.65 -0.57 14.03
CA VAL A 42 -9.96 -0.57 14.69
C VAL A 42 -10.36 -1.98 15.14
N LEU A 43 -10.21 -2.96 14.26
CA LEU A 43 -10.59 -4.35 14.54
C LEU A 43 -9.70 -4.97 15.61
N SER A 44 -8.39 -4.70 15.57
CA SER A 44 -7.43 -5.19 16.57
C SER A 44 -7.37 -4.37 17.86
N ALA A 45 -8.10 -3.26 17.95
CA ALA A 45 -8.02 -2.36 19.11
C ALA A 45 -8.45 -3.09 20.39
N ARG A 46 -7.71 -2.87 21.49
CA ARG A 46 -8.17 -3.28 22.82
C ARG A 46 -9.21 -2.29 23.34
N VAL A 47 -8.91 -0.99 23.20
CA VAL A 47 -9.77 0.10 23.63
C VAL A 47 -9.88 1.13 22.51
N ILE A 48 -11.09 1.60 22.26
CA ILE A 48 -11.36 2.73 21.35
C ILE A 48 -12.16 3.76 22.14
N VAL A 49 -11.69 5.00 22.14
CA VAL A 49 -12.37 6.10 22.83
C VAL A 49 -12.54 7.31 21.91
N LEU A 50 -13.55 8.12 22.23
CA LEU A 50 -13.63 9.49 21.79
C LEU A 50 -13.01 10.38 22.86
N ALA A 51 -12.15 11.30 22.44
CA ALA A 51 -11.43 12.20 23.33
C ALA A 51 -11.65 13.68 22.95
N VAL A 52 -11.50 14.55 23.94
CA VAL A 52 -11.54 16.02 23.84
C VAL A 52 -10.32 16.62 24.56
N PRO A 53 -10.01 17.91 24.38
CA PRO A 53 -8.99 18.57 25.20
C PRO A 53 -9.35 18.49 26.68
N ALA A 54 -8.39 18.19 27.55
CA ALA A 54 -8.63 18.15 28.98
C ALA A 54 -8.96 19.56 29.52
N LEU A 55 -9.82 19.63 30.54
CA LEU A 55 -10.29 20.90 31.12
C LEU A 55 -9.19 21.63 31.88
N ASP A 56 -8.34 20.87 32.55
CA ASP A 56 -7.17 21.34 33.32
C ASP A 56 -5.94 21.57 32.44
N ASN A 57 -5.84 20.86 31.31
CA ASN A 57 -4.77 21.03 30.33
C ASN A 57 -5.30 20.95 28.88
N PRO A 58 -5.53 22.09 28.19
CA PRO A 58 -6.07 22.10 26.83
C PRO A 58 -5.09 21.57 25.76
N PHE A 59 -3.86 21.22 26.16
CA PHE A 59 -2.86 20.61 25.29
C PHE A 59 -2.81 19.09 25.39
N SER A 60 -3.52 18.47 26.34
CA SER A 60 -3.66 17.01 26.44
C SER A 60 -5.08 16.55 26.07
N TYR A 61 -5.23 15.27 25.76
CA TYR A 61 -6.53 14.65 25.50
C TYR A 61 -7.06 13.93 26.74
N SER A 62 -8.36 14.07 27.00
CA SER A 62 -9.10 13.30 27.98
C SER A 62 -10.22 12.48 27.29
N PRO A 63 -10.35 11.18 27.59
CA PRO A 63 -11.42 10.34 27.04
C PRO A 63 -12.78 10.75 27.62
N VAL A 64 -13.80 10.80 26.76
CA VAL A 64 -15.18 11.18 27.15
C VAL A 64 -16.23 10.13 26.79
N SER A 65 -15.90 9.18 25.91
CA SER A 65 -16.78 8.08 25.56
C SER A 65 -15.96 6.87 25.12
N ILE A 66 -16.36 5.68 25.56
CA ILE A 66 -15.74 4.41 25.20
C ILE A 66 -16.58 3.78 24.09
N LEU A 67 -15.99 3.57 22.92
CA LEU A 67 -16.64 2.89 21.80
C LEU A 67 -16.35 1.38 21.83
N LYS A 68 -15.19 0.98 22.34
CA LYS A 68 -14.77 -0.42 22.52
C LYS A 68 -13.92 -0.54 23.78
N GLY A 69 -14.14 -1.63 24.53
CA GLY A 69 -13.49 -1.89 25.81
C GLY A 69 -14.39 -1.50 26.99
N THR A 70 -13.81 -1.52 28.19
CA THR A 70 -14.47 -1.20 29.46
C THR A 70 -13.75 -0.04 30.17
N SER A 71 -14.43 0.59 31.13
CA SER A 71 -13.82 1.66 31.94
C SER A 71 -12.60 1.14 32.72
N GLU A 72 -12.67 -0.08 33.25
CA GLU A 72 -11.58 -0.73 33.96
C GLU A 72 -10.38 -0.96 33.03
N GLN A 73 -10.64 -1.40 31.79
CA GLN A 73 -9.58 -1.55 30.79
C GLN A 73 -8.94 -0.21 30.46
N LEU A 74 -9.72 0.86 30.29
CA LEU A 74 -9.21 2.20 29.99
C LEU A 74 -8.36 2.75 31.14
N SER A 75 -8.81 2.60 32.39
CA SER A 75 -8.07 3.06 33.58
C SER A 75 -6.74 2.32 33.78
N ALA A 76 -6.60 1.11 33.24
CA ALA A 76 -5.36 0.35 33.27
C ALA A 76 -4.36 0.72 32.15
N LEU A 77 -4.73 1.62 31.23
CA LEU A 77 -3.87 2.07 30.14
C LEU A 77 -3.03 3.29 30.55
N PRO A 78 -1.85 3.49 29.92
CA PRO A 78 -1.13 4.76 30.05
C PRO A 78 -1.96 5.92 29.51
N GLU A 79 -1.66 7.14 29.94
CA GLU A 79 -2.28 8.35 29.41
C GLU A 79 -2.04 8.51 27.90
N ILE A 80 -2.93 9.24 27.22
CA ILE A 80 -2.81 9.53 25.79
C ILE A 80 -1.62 10.48 25.58
N PRO A 81 -0.53 10.06 24.91
CA PRO A 81 0.72 10.83 24.88
C PRO A 81 0.73 11.93 23.79
N PHE A 82 -0.41 12.18 23.15
CA PHE A 82 -0.51 13.12 22.04
C PHE A 82 -0.87 14.51 22.52
N LEU A 83 -0.18 15.52 21.99
CA LEU A 83 -0.57 16.90 22.18
C LEU A 83 -1.75 17.26 21.26
N VAL A 84 -2.63 18.14 21.73
CA VAL A 84 -3.67 18.74 20.89
C VAL A 84 -3.01 19.81 20.00
N ASP A 85 -2.85 19.53 18.71
CA ASP A 85 -2.26 20.47 17.75
C ASP A 85 -3.14 21.71 17.50
N SER A 86 -2.56 22.77 16.94
CA SER A 86 -3.25 24.05 16.72
C SER A 86 -4.49 23.95 15.83
N VAL A 87 -4.46 23.10 14.80
CA VAL A 87 -5.58 22.86 13.89
C VAL A 87 -6.73 22.20 14.65
N THR A 88 -6.43 21.15 15.40
CA THR A 88 -7.40 20.44 16.22
C THR A 88 -7.98 21.35 17.31
N ARG A 89 -7.16 22.14 18.02
CA ARG A 89 -7.66 23.14 18.98
C ARG A 89 -8.56 24.18 18.32
N SER A 90 -8.23 24.63 17.11
CA SER A 90 -9.08 25.56 16.36
C SER A 90 -10.44 24.95 16.04
N ALA A 91 -10.46 23.67 15.64
CA ALA A 91 -11.69 22.94 15.38
C ALA A 91 -12.56 22.81 16.65
N PHE A 92 -11.97 22.50 17.80
CA PHE A 92 -12.69 22.44 19.09
C PHE A 92 -13.22 23.80 19.55
N ARG A 93 -12.51 24.90 19.27
CA ARG A 93 -13.02 26.26 19.57
C ARG A 93 -14.21 26.64 18.70
N ALA A 94 -14.19 26.22 17.43
CA ALA A 94 -15.31 26.45 16.52
C ALA A 94 -16.53 25.60 16.88
N ASP A 95 -16.31 24.38 17.38
CA ASP A 95 -17.36 23.46 17.80
C ASP A 95 -16.87 22.58 18.96
N PRO A 96 -17.27 22.91 20.21
CA PRO A 96 -16.94 22.12 21.40
C PRO A 96 -17.54 20.70 21.40
N GLY A 97 -18.51 20.43 20.52
CA GLY A 97 -19.12 19.12 20.32
C GLY A 97 -18.24 18.15 19.54
N ARG A 98 -17.17 18.62 18.88
CA ARG A 98 -16.26 17.74 18.15
C ARG A 98 -15.57 16.74 19.07
N ARG A 99 -15.13 15.62 18.50
CA ARG A 99 -14.44 14.54 19.22
C ARG A 99 -13.31 14.00 18.35
N VAL A 100 -12.23 13.53 18.97
CA VAL A 100 -11.14 12.84 18.26
C VAL A 100 -11.17 11.36 18.61
N LEU A 101 -11.10 10.50 17.60
CA LEU A 101 -10.95 9.06 17.77
C LEU A 101 -9.54 8.74 18.26
N MET A 102 -9.44 8.02 19.36
CA MET A 102 -8.20 7.47 19.89
C MET A 102 -8.32 5.95 19.96
N ILE A 103 -7.28 5.27 19.47
CA ILE A 103 -7.26 3.81 19.37
C ILE A 103 -6.05 3.30 20.14
N TYR A 104 -6.29 2.45 21.14
CA TYR A 104 -5.25 1.73 21.83
C TYR A 104 -5.14 0.29 21.30
N GLY A 105 -4.03 -0.01 20.64
CA GLY A 105 -3.75 -1.32 20.06
C GLY A 105 -3.37 -2.35 21.13
N ALA A 106 -3.92 -3.56 21.02
CA ALA A 106 -3.61 -4.66 21.94
C ALA A 106 -2.19 -5.24 21.76
N GLY A 107 -1.53 -4.95 20.63
CA GLY A 107 -0.40 -5.74 20.16
C GLY A 107 -0.87 -7.13 19.76
N TYR A 108 -1.34 -7.29 18.54
CA TYR A 108 -1.71 -8.61 18.02
C TYR A 108 -0.59 -9.13 17.14
N PRO A 109 0.22 -10.12 17.59
CA PRO A 109 1.12 -10.82 16.70
C PRO A 109 0.29 -11.66 15.74
N ASP A 110 0.46 -11.45 14.44
CA ASP A 110 -0.04 -12.36 13.45
C ASP A 110 0.70 -13.71 13.52
N LYS A 111 0.28 -14.68 12.70
CA LYS A 111 0.91 -16.01 12.65
C LYS A 111 2.40 -15.98 12.25
N ALA A 112 2.88 -14.87 11.69
CA ALA A 112 4.26 -14.63 11.32
C ALA A 112 5.03 -13.80 12.37
N GLY A 113 4.43 -13.55 13.54
CA GLY A 113 5.03 -12.77 14.63
C GLY A 113 5.07 -11.26 14.40
N ARG A 114 4.44 -10.76 13.33
CA ARG A 114 4.33 -9.31 13.07
C ARG A 114 3.21 -8.76 13.92
N SER A 115 3.47 -7.69 14.67
CA SER A 115 2.46 -7.08 15.53
C SER A 115 2.27 -5.62 15.18
N LEU A 116 1.02 -5.17 15.22
CA LEU A 116 0.75 -3.76 15.47
C LEU A 116 1.41 -3.36 16.79
N SER A 117 2.05 -2.20 16.85
CA SER A 117 2.64 -1.73 18.09
C SER A 117 1.58 -1.64 19.19
N THR A 118 1.93 -2.09 20.40
CA THR A 118 1.14 -1.81 21.59
C THR A 118 1.21 -0.32 21.87
N GLY A 119 0.07 0.32 22.08
CA GLY A 119 0.03 1.74 22.43
C GLY A 119 -1.07 2.53 21.77
N TRP A 120 -1.07 3.82 22.11
CA TRP A 120 -2.01 4.79 21.55
C TRP A 120 -1.66 5.12 20.11
N SER A 121 -2.71 5.27 19.29
CA SER A 121 -2.67 5.87 17.98
C SER A 121 -3.79 6.88 17.86
N LYS A 122 -3.45 8.07 17.34
CA LYS A 122 -4.44 9.10 17.03
C LYS A 122 -5.12 8.71 15.74
N GLY A 123 -6.44 8.51 15.79
CA GLY A 123 -7.27 8.29 14.62
C GLY A 123 -7.54 9.62 13.92
N PHE A 124 -8.77 10.11 14.02
CA PHE A 124 -9.20 11.30 13.32
C PHE A 124 -10.25 12.09 14.09
N LEU A 125 -10.43 13.34 13.70
CA LEU A 125 -11.55 14.15 14.14
C LEU A 125 -12.86 13.57 13.59
N MET A 126 -13.83 13.34 14.47
CA MET A 126 -15.11 12.76 14.13
C MET A 126 -15.99 13.75 13.35
N THR A 127 -16.57 13.25 12.27
CA THR A 127 -17.70 13.84 11.54
C THR A 127 -18.81 12.79 11.49
N PRO A 128 -20.06 13.14 11.12
CA PRO A 128 -21.13 12.17 10.95
C PRO A 128 -20.76 11.02 10.00
N GLU A 129 -20.11 11.34 8.88
CA GLU A 129 -19.71 10.38 7.85
C GLU A 129 -18.66 9.41 8.39
N ARG A 130 -17.68 9.93 9.13
CA ARG A 130 -16.63 9.11 9.75
C ARG A 130 -17.14 8.25 10.89
N ALA A 131 -18.18 8.71 11.61
CA ALA A 131 -18.86 7.90 12.62
C ALA A 131 -19.58 6.71 11.97
N ASN A 132 -20.34 6.95 10.90
CA ASN A 132 -20.99 5.89 10.14
C ASN A 132 -19.97 4.89 9.57
N PHE A 133 -18.87 5.38 9.02
CA PHE A 133 -17.78 4.54 8.54
C PHE A 133 -17.15 3.67 9.64
N LEU A 134 -16.89 4.26 10.82
CA LEU A 134 -16.32 3.53 11.96
C LEU A 134 -17.26 2.42 12.44
N GLU A 135 -18.55 2.72 12.59
CA GLU A 135 -19.54 1.71 12.97
C GLU A 135 -19.67 0.61 11.91
N ALA A 136 -19.63 0.98 10.62
CA ALA A 136 -19.67 0.00 9.54
C ALA A 136 -18.45 -0.94 9.57
N ILE A 137 -17.24 -0.43 9.84
CA ILE A 137 -16.05 -1.28 10.04
C ILE A 137 -16.25 -2.22 11.23
N ARG A 138 -16.77 -1.73 12.35
CA ARG A 138 -16.96 -2.55 13.57
C ARG A 138 -17.98 -3.67 13.35
N HIS A 139 -19.05 -3.40 12.60
CA HIS A 139 -20.10 -4.37 12.32
C HIS A 139 -19.71 -5.36 11.22
N GLN A 140 -19.26 -4.86 10.06
CA GLN A 140 -18.95 -5.72 8.90
C GLN A 140 -17.58 -6.38 9.03
N GLY A 141 -16.63 -5.70 9.68
CA GLY A 141 -15.26 -6.20 9.84
C GLY A 141 -15.10 -7.33 10.84
N ALA A 142 -16.16 -7.76 11.52
CA ALA A 142 -16.12 -8.92 12.39
C ALA A 142 -15.75 -10.22 11.63
N SER A 143 -16.08 -10.31 10.34
CA SER A 143 -15.70 -11.45 9.48
C SER A 143 -14.34 -11.28 8.80
N TRP A 144 -13.80 -10.06 8.74
CA TRP A 144 -12.51 -9.80 8.11
C TRP A 144 -11.40 -10.28 9.03
N GLY A 145 -10.71 -11.35 8.65
CA GLY A 145 -9.55 -11.82 9.39
C GLY A 145 -8.51 -10.70 9.54
N PHE A 146 -7.91 -10.57 10.72
CA PHE A 146 -6.88 -9.55 10.97
C PHE A 146 -5.73 -9.68 9.95
N GLY A 147 -5.39 -8.56 9.30
CA GLY A 147 -4.33 -8.51 8.27
C GLY A 147 -4.67 -9.25 6.97
N LYS A 148 -5.81 -9.95 6.89
CA LYS A 148 -6.27 -10.58 5.66
C LYS A 148 -6.90 -9.53 4.75
N THR A 149 -6.40 -9.49 3.51
CA THR A 149 -6.80 -8.51 2.49
C THR A 149 -7.41 -9.17 1.26
N ASP A 150 -7.54 -10.49 1.27
CA ASP A 150 -8.11 -11.32 0.20
C ASP A 150 -9.65 -11.43 0.26
N ASP A 151 -10.29 -10.97 1.33
CA ASP A 151 -11.73 -10.98 1.51
C ASP A 151 -12.44 -10.05 0.50
N PRO A 152 -13.27 -10.59 -0.43
CA PRO A 152 -13.98 -9.79 -1.42
C PRO A 152 -14.97 -8.78 -0.82
N SER A 153 -15.61 -9.12 0.30
CA SER A 153 -16.55 -8.21 0.99
C SER A 153 -15.83 -6.99 1.56
N ARG A 154 -14.59 -7.18 2.07
CA ARG A 154 -13.74 -6.09 2.53
C ARG A 154 -13.38 -5.16 1.37
N VAL A 155 -12.94 -5.71 0.25
CA VAL A 155 -12.58 -4.92 -0.94
C VAL A 155 -13.79 -4.17 -1.49
N ALA A 156 -14.96 -4.80 -1.58
CA ALA A 156 -16.20 -4.14 -2.02
C ALA A 156 -16.63 -3.01 -1.07
N PHE A 157 -16.55 -3.23 0.25
CA PHE A 157 -16.81 -2.20 1.25
C PHE A 157 -15.95 -0.96 1.02
N PHE A 158 -14.64 -1.14 0.88
CA PHE A 158 -13.72 -0.02 0.66
C PHE A 158 -13.86 0.62 -0.73
N GLY A 159 -14.17 -0.17 -1.76
CA GLY A 159 -14.47 0.32 -3.10
C GLY A 159 -15.55 1.41 -3.12
N SER A 160 -16.58 1.27 -2.26
CA SER A 160 -17.66 2.28 -2.13
C SER A 160 -17.19 3.67 -1.68
N TYR A 161 -15.99 3.79 -1.09
CA TYR A 161 -15.41 5.05 -0.62
C TYR A 161 -14.42 5.69 -1.61
N LEU A 162 -14.15 5.08 -2.77
CA LEU A 162 -13.22 5.60 -3.77
C LEU A 162 -13.60 6.99 -4.30
N GLY A 163 -14.90 7.27 -4.42
CA GLY A 163 -15.44 8.56 -4.86
C GLY A 163 -15.85 9.50 -3.73
N HIS A 164 -15.61 9.13 -2.47
CA HIS A 164 -16.12 9.88 -1.32
C HIS A 164 -15.44 11.25 -1.20
N GLU A 165 -16.19 12.29 -0.83
CA GLU A 165 -15.67 13.67 -0.69
C GLU A 165 -14.63 13.77 0.44
N ASP A 166 -14.95 13.17 1.60
CA ASP A 166 -14.01 13.07 2.72
C ASP A 166 -12.73 12.33 2.31
N ALA A 167 -11.63 13.08 2.29
CA ALA A 167 -10.32 12.57 1.90
C ALA A 167 -9.83 11.43 2.79
N LEU A 168 -10.21 11.38 4.08
CA LEU A 168 -9.79 10.29 4.96
C LEU A 168 -10.40 8.96 4.53
N LEU A 169 -11.70 8.95 4.21
CA LEU A 169 -12.39 7.74 3.78
C LEU A 169 -11.87 7.25 2.44
N ARG A 170 -11.66 8.18 1.49
CA ARG A 170 -11.04 7.87 0.20
C ARG A 170 -9.62 7.33 0.34
N ASN A 171 -8.82 7.88 1.25
CA ASN A 171 -7.46 7.38 1.51
C ASN A 171 -7.47 5.99 2.16
N ALA A 172 -8.39 5.74 3.08
CA ALA A 172 -8.58 4.43 3.67
C ALA A 172 -8.91 3.39 2.60
N ALA A 173 -9.78 3.74 1.63
CA ALA A 173 -10.07 2.88 0.49
C ALA A 173 -8.84 2.55 -0.36
N LEU A 174 -8.05 3.57 -0.73
CA LEU A 174 -6.86 3.37 -1.55
C LEU A 174 -5.80 2.50 -0.85
N ILE A 175 -5.63 2.63 0.47
CA ILE A 175 -4.75 1.76 1.26
C ILE A 175 -5.22 0.30 1.20
N GLU A 176 -6.52 0.06 1.35
CA GLU A 176 -7.09 -1.28 1.35
C GLU A 176 -6.98 -1.93 -0.03
N ILE A 177 -7.25 -1.17 -1.08
CA ILE A 177 -7.12 -1.62 -2.48
C ILE A 177 -5.67 -1.93 -2.83
N HIS A 178 -4.70 -1.14 -2.33
CA HIS A 178 -3.29 -1.44 -2.55
C HIS A 178 -2.88 -2.79 -1.95
N ARG A 179 -3.40 -3.11 -0.77
CA ARG A 179 -3.02 -4.31 0.01
C ARG A 179 -3.78 -5.57 -0.42
N ALA A 180 -4.93 -5.41 -1.09
CA ALA A 180 -5.71 -6.54 -1.57
C ALA A 180 -5.02 -7.25 -2.75
N PRO A 181 -5.14 -8.59 -2.85
CA PRO A 181 -4.71 -9.32 -4.03
C PRO A 181 -5.36 -8.76 -5.29
N TYR A 182 -4.58 -8.71 -6.37
CA TYR A 182 -5.05 -8.10 -7.61
C TYR A 182 -6.34 -8.74 -8.14
N ALA A 183 -6.45 -10.07 -8.07
CA ALA A 183 -7.66 -10.81 -8.46
C ALA A 183 -8.93 -10.31 -7.76
N THR A 184 -8.85 -9.94 -6.49
CA THR A 184 -9.97 -9.37 -5.73
C THR A 184 -10.24 -7.92 -6.14
N VAL A 185 -9.19 -7.12 -6.34
CA VAL A 185 -9.31 -5.71 -6.77
C VAL A 185 -9.99 -5.58 -8.15
N ARG A 186 -9.81 -6.54 -9.06
CA ARG A 186 -10.47 -6.54 -10.39
C ARG A 186 -12.00 -6.45 -10.32
N GLN A 187 -12.61 -6.83 -9.21
CA GLN A 187 -14.05 -6.70 -8.99
C GLN A 187 -14.51 -5.23 -8.89
N LEU A 188 -13.58 -4.30 -8.66
CA LEU A 188 -13.84 -2.85 -8.64
C LEU A 188 -13.76 -2.21 -10.03
N ARG A 189 -13.97 -3.00 -11.10
CA ARG A 189 -14.00 -2.51 -12.47
C ARG A 189 -14.97 -1.34 -12.61
N ASP A 190 -14.50 -0.28 -13.29
CA ASP A 190 -15.24 0.97 -13.50
C ASP A 190 -15.70 1.69 -12.22
N GLN A 191 -15.17 1.34 -11.04
CA GLN A 191 -15.41 2.11 -9.84
C GLN A 191 -14.51 3.34 -9.78
N GLY A 192 -15.10 4.46 -9.36
CA GLY A 192 -14.45 5.76 -9.29
C GLY A 192 -14.46 6.53 -10.62
N SER A 193 -13.99 7.77 -10.58
CA SER A 193 -13.91 8.63 -11.78
C SER A 193 -12.52 8.50 -12.42
N SER A 194 -12.47 8.08 -13.69
CA SER A 194 -11.24 8.07 -14.49
C SER A 194 -10.52 9.43 -14.47
N ALA A 195 -11.25 10.54 -14.58
CA ALA A 195 -10.69 11.89 -14.52
C ALA A 195 -10.08 12.20 -13.15
N ALA A 196 -10.75 11.81 -12.06
CA ALA A 196 -10.23 11.98 -10.71
C ALA A 196 -8.96 11.16 -10.47
N LEU A 197 -8.94 9.89 -10.90
CA LEU A 197 -7.76 9.01 -10.79
C LEU A 197 -6.56 9.58 -11.57
N LEU A 198 -6.78 10.07 -12.79
CA LEU A 198 -5.72 10.73 -13.58
C LEU A 198 -5.23 12.02 -12.92
N GLN A 199 -6.11 12.77 -12.26
CA GLN A 199 -5.74 13.95 -11.48
C GLN A 199 -4.93 13.58 -10.24
N GLU A 200 -5.28 12.50 -9.54
CA GLU A 200 -4.54 12.02 -8.38
C GLU A 200 -3.08 11.70 -8.73
N LEU A 201 -2.82 11.03 -9.86
CA LEU A 201 -1.45 10.73 -10.31
C LEU A 201 -0.59 11.96 -10.61
N ARG A 202 -1.20 13.12 -10.84
CA ARG A 202 -0.48 14.38 -11.09
C ARG A 202 -0.13 15.11 -9.79
N SER A 203 -0.69 14.69 -8.66
CA SER A 203 -0.51 15.38 -7.40
C SER A 203 0.68 14.82 -6.62
N VAL A 204 1.68 15.67 -6.36
CA VAL A 204 2.89 15.32 -5.59
C VAL A 204 2.53 14.83 -4.17
N ASN A 205 1.48 15.40 -3.57
CA ASN A 205 1.00 15.00 -2.24
C ASN A 205 0.24 13.66 -2.24
N ARG A 206 0.09 13.02 -3.41
CA ARG A 206 -0.64 11.76 -3.59
C ARG A 206 0.26 10.62 -4.08
N LEU A 207 1.57 10.84 -4.21
CA LEU A 207 2.51 9.85 -4.76
C LEU A 207 2.47 8.52 -4.00
N ALA A 208 2.27 8.53 -2.68
CA ALA A 208 2.13 7.31 -1.87
C ALA A 208 0.99 6.40 -2.35
N TYR A 209 -0.09 6.97 -2.90
CA TYR A 209 -1.26 6.23 -3.36
C TYR A 209 -1.16 5.79 -4.83
N ALA A 210 -0.09 6.18 -5.55
CA ALA A 210 0.04 5.91 -6.98
C ALA A 210 -0.14 4.43 -7.34
N PRO A 211 0.43 3.44 -6.62
CA PRO A 211 0.18 2.02 -6.90
C PRO A 211 -1.30 1.63 -6.98
N ALA A 212 -2.11 2.04 -5.99
CA ALA A 212 -3.55 1.75 -5.98
C ALA A 212 -4.28 2.45 -7.13
N VAL A 213 -3.94 3.71 -7.37
CA VAL A 213 -4.55 4.52 -8.44
C VAL A 213 -4.22 3.94 -9.83
N ILE A 214 -2.99 3.47 -10.05
CA ILE A 214 -2.56 2.84 -11.30
C ILE A 214 -3.36 1.55 -11.55
N ARG A 215 -3.52 0.69 -10.55
CA ARG A 215 -4.34 -0.53 -10.67
C ARG A 215 -5.78 -0.19 -11.05
N LEU A 216 -6.38 0.78 -10.35
CA LEU A 216 -7.76 1.22 -10.63
C LEU A 216 -7.92 1.82 -12.03
N LEU A 217 -6.90 2.55 -12.53
CA LEU A 217 -6.89 3.07 -13.90
C LEU A 217 -6.86 1.96 -14.94
N GLY A 218 -6.09 0.89 -14.72
CA GLY A 218 -6.10 -0.29 -15.59
C GLY A 218 -7.48 -0.96 -15.69
N LEU A 219 -8.31 -0.81 -14.66
CA LEU A 219 -9.66 -1.36 -14.60
C LEU A 219 -10.73 -0.46 -15.23
N GLN A 220 -10.40 0.73 -15.71
CA GLN A 220 -11.38 1.63 -16.33
C GLN A 220 -11.67 1.23 -17.78
N SER A 221 -12.94 1.31 -18.18
CA SER A 221 -13.40 1.13 -19.55
C SER A 221 -13.19 2.37 -20.42
N ASP A 222 -13.09 3.55 -19.80
CA ASP A 222 -12.86 4.85 -20.43
C ASP A 222 -11.63 4.86 -21.34
N GLN A 223 -11.78 5.43 -22.54
CA GLN A 223 -10.72 5.44 -23.55
C GLN A 223 -9.56 6.37 -23.17
N ALA A 224 -9.83 7.47 -22.48
CA ALA A 224 -8.76 8.39 -22.05
C ALA A 224 -7.90 7.74 -20.95
N ALA A 225 -8.52 7.03 -20.00
CA ALA A 225 -7.82 6.23 -19.00
C ALA A 225 -6.96 5.14 -19.66
N LYS A 226 -7.53 4.36 -20.60
CA LYS A 226 -6.79 3.33 -21.34
C LYS A 226 -5.61 3.88 -22.12
N ALA A 227 -5.79 5.00 -22.83
CA ALA A 227 -4.71 5.66 -23.56
C ALA A 227 -3.59 6.12 -22.61
N ALA A 228 -3.96 6.72 -21.47
CA ALA A 228 -2.99 7.13 -20.46
C ALA A 228 -2.20 5.94 -19.88
N VAL A 229 -2.88 4.83 -19.56
CA VAL A 229 -2.25 3.59 -19.09
C VAL A 229 -1.26 3.07 -20.14
N ARG A 230 -1.67 2.94 -21.41
CA ARG A 230 -0.78 2.48 -22.49
C ARG A 230 0.51 3.30 -22.59
N THR A 231 0.38 4.63 -22.64
CA THR A 231 1.55 5.52 -22.75
C THR A 231 2.46 5.40 -21.53
N ARG A 232 1.90 5.32 -20.33
CA ARG A 232 2.68 5.24 -19.08
C ARG A 232 3.33 3.88 -18.89
N TYR A 233 2.62 2.80 -19.21
CA TYR A 233 3.15 1.44 -19.22
C TYR A 233 4.32 1.28 -20.18
N GLN A 234 4.20 1.75 -21.43
CA GLN A 234 5.29 1.69 -22.41
C GLN A 234 6.52 2.47 -21.93
N ARG A 235 6.32 3.64 -21.32
CA ARG A 235 7.41 4.40 -20.72
C ARG A 235 8.03 3.66 -19.54
N ALA A 236 7.22 3.11 -18.64
CA ALA A 236 7.68 2.37 -17.47
C ALA A 236 8.53 1.17 -17.86
N LEU A 237 8.14 0.42 -18.90
CA LEU A 237 8.94 -0.67 -19.46
C LEU A 237 10.30 -0.19 -19.98
N ALA A 238 10.33 0.96 -20.67
CA ALA A 238 11.54 1.46 -21.30
C ALA A 238 12.53 2.09 -20.30
N SER A 239 12.05 2.75 -19.24
CA SER A 239 12.89 3.58 -18.36
C SER A 239 13.00 3.09 -16.91
N GLY A 240 12.21 2.09 -16.49
CA GLY A 240 12.16 1.65 -15.09
C GLY A 240 11.49 2.64 -14.15
N ASP A 241 10.16 2.73 -14.25
CA ASP A 241 9.33 3.50 -13.31
C ASP A 241 9.29 2.84 -11.92
N THR A 242 9.17 3.64 -10.85
CA THR A 242 9.08 3.15 -9.47
C THR A 242 7.83 2.33 -9.19
N ASN A 243 6.81 2.38 -10.07
CA ASN A 243 5.60 1.57 -10.00
C ASN A 243 5.50 0.60 -11.19
N LEU A 244 6.64 0.09 -11.68
CA LEU A 244 6.68 -0.80 -12.85
C LEU A 244 5.71 -1.99 -12.72
N PHE A 245 5.66 -2.61 -11.54
CA PHE A 245 4.71 -3.69 -11.25
C PHE A 245 3.25 -3.29 -11.52
N ASP A 246 2.79 -2.18 -10.95
CA ASP A 246 1.40 -1.73 -11.09
C ASP A 246 1.10 -1.26 -12.52
N TRP A 247 2.05 -0.59 -13.18
CA TRP A 247 1.92 -0.19 -14.59
C TRP A 247 1.88 -1.40 -15.54
N ALA A 248 2.65 -2.45 -15.26
CA ALA A 248 2.62 -3.68 -16.03
C ALA A 248 1.27 -4.40 -15.89
N LEU A 249 0.73 -4.50 -14.66
CA LEU A 249 -0.62 -5.03 -14.44
C LEU A 249 -1.70 -4.22 -15.16
N ALA A 250 -1.65 -2.89 -15.05
CA ALA A 250 -2.59 -2.03 -15.74
C ALA A 250 -2.48 -2.17 -17.27
N GLY A 251 -1.25 -2.30 -17.80
CA GLY A 251 -1.02 -2.58 -19.22
C GLY A 251 -1.63 -3.92 -19.67
N ILE A 252 -1.51 -4.97 -18.85
CA ILE A 252 -2.13 -6.28 -19.13
C ILE A 252 -3.66 -6.20 -19.12
N GLU A 253 -4.29 -5.40 -18.26
CA GLU A 253 -5.75 -5.21 -18.36
C GLU A 253 -6.18 -4.54 -19.65
N VAL A 254 -5.41 -3.54 -20.09
CA VAL A 254 -5.78 -2.70 -21.22
C VAL A 254 -5.51 -3.40 -22.56
N ASP A 255 -4.39 -4.11 -22.68
CA ASP A 255 -3.91 -4.70 -23.94
C ASP A 255 -3.79 -6.23 -23.92
N GLY A 256 -4.04 -6.88 -22.77
CA GLY A 256 -4.08 -8.34 -22.66
C GLY A 256 -2.81 -9.04 -23.11
N ALA A 257 -2.97 -10.02 -24.01
CA ALA A 257 -1.88 -10.85 -24.53
C ALA A 257 -0.76 -10.04 -25.22
N ALA A 258 -1.06 -8.85 -25.76
CA ALA A 258 -0.06 -7.98 -26.37
C ALA A 258 0.90 -7.41 -25.31
N ALA A 259 0.37 -6.97 -24.16
CA ALA A 259 1.20 -6.51 -23.05
C ALA A 259 2.04 -7.64 -22.44
N ILE A 260 1.47 -8.85 -22.30
CA ILE A 260 2.20 -10.04 -21.84
C ILE A 260 3.39 -10.33 -22.78
N THR A 261 3.16 -10.25 -24.10
CA THR A 261 4.21 -10.42 -25.11
C THR A 261 5.30 -9.35 -24.97
N ALA A 262 4.91 -8.09 -24.78
CA ALA A 262 5.85 -6.98 -24.60
C ALA A 262 6.70 -7.12 -23.33
N ILE A 263 6.12 -7.61 -22.24
CA ILE A 263 6.85 -7.94 -21.00
C ILE A 263 7.85 -9.06 -21.25
N GLY A 264 7.44 -10.16 -21.90
CA GLY A 264 8.33 -11.26 -22.24
C GLY A 264 9.48 -10.86 -23.19
N ALA A 265 9.28 -9.83 -24.03
CA ALA A 265 10.36 -9.26 -24.84
C ALA A 265 11.34 -8.42 -24.00
N HIS A 266 10.85 -7.65 -23.02
CA HIS A 266 11.71 -6.83 -22.14
C HIS A 266 12.54 -7.68 -21.19
N LEU A 267 12.00 -8.78 -20.66
CA LEU A 267 12.72 -9.66 -19.72
C LEU A 267 14.01 -10.26 -20.33
N LYS A 268 14.06 -10.43 -21.66
CA LYS A 268 15.24 -10.89 -22.41
C LYS A 268 16.39 -9.89 -22.44
N GLN A 269 16.15 -8.63 -22.10
CA GLN A 269 17.19 -7.60 -22.15
C GLN A 269 18.18 -7.80 -20.99
N GLN A 270 19.45 -8.01 -21.32
CA GLN A 270 20.49 -8.23 -20.31
C GLN A 270 20.72 -7.00 -19.41
N SER A 271 20.44 -5.80 -19.92
CA SER A 271 20.56 -4.54 -19.17
C SER A 271 19.48 -4.32 -18.12
N LEU A 272 18.44 -5.16 -18.09
CA LEU A 272 17.34 -5.02 -17.15
C LEU A 272 17.78 -5.40 -15.74
N SER A 273 17.54 -4.51 -14.76
CA SER A 273 17.89 -4.79 -13.37
C SER A 273 17.11 -5.98 -12.80
N GLN A 274 17.67 -6.64 -11.80
CA GLN A 274 17.00 -7.78 -11.14
C GLN A 274 15.69 -7.36 -10.46
N ASP A 275 15.62 -6.14 -9.90
CA ASP A 275 14.38 -5.61 -9.31
C ASP A 275 13.28 -5.43 -10.36
N MET A 276 13.62 -4.88 -11.54
CA MET A 276 12.66 -4.74 -12.64
C MET A 276 12.19 -6.09 -13.16
N LYS A 277 13.09 -7.08 -13.29
CA LYS A 277 12.72 -8.45 -13.67
C LYS A 277 11.73 -9.05 -12.66
N ARG A 278 12.00 -8.88 -11.36
CA ARG A 278 11.10 -9.33 -10.28
C ARG A 278 9.73 -8.67 -10.37
N ASP A 279 9.67 -7.36 -10.58
CA ASP A 279 8.41 -6.63 -10.70
C ASP A 279 7.58 -7.10 -11.91
N LEU A 280 8.22 -7.36 -13.05
CA LEU A 280 7.56 -7.88 -14.23
C LEU A 280 7.08 -9.33 -14.05
N VAL A 281 7.89 -10.21 -13.47
CA VAL A 281 7.47 -11.58 -13.13
C VAL A 281 6.29 -11.54 -12.16
N ARG A 282 6.34 -10.70 -11.13
CA ARG A 282 5.23 -10.52 -10.20
C ARG A 282 3.95 -10.04 -10.91
N ALA A 283 4.05 -9.08 -11.83
CA ALA A 283 2.90 -8.60 -12.58
C ALA A 283 2.28 -9.71 -13.46
N LEU A 284 3.11 -10.54 -14.10
CA LEU A 284 2.64 -11.70 -14.84
C LEU A 284 1.96 -12.72 -13.91
N THR A 285 2.52 -13.01 -12.74
CA THR A 285 1.93 -13.91 -11.74
C THR A 285 0.56 -13.42 -11.28
N ASP A 286 0.44 -12.15 -10.89
CA ASP A 286 -0.83 -11.58 -10.44
C ASP A 286 -1.88 -11.55 -11.57
N ALA A 287 -1.47 -11.28 -12.81
CA ALA A 287 -2.34 -11.32 -13.97
C ALA A 287 -2.82 -12.75 -14.29
N GLY A 288 -1.94 -13.75 -14.31
CA GLY A 288 -2.29 -15.14 -14.59
C GLY A 288 -3.14 -15.78 -13.48
N THR A 289 -2.94 -15.35 -12.23
CA THR A 289 -3.81 -15.74 -11.10
C THR A 289 -5.21 -15.15 -11.27
N ALA A 290 -5.29 -13.90 -11.72
CA ALA A 290 -6.58 -13.21 -11.88
C ALA A 290 -7.33 -13.57 -13.17
N ARG A 291 -6.63 -14.14 -14.17
CA ARG A 291 -7.12 -14.46 -15.52
C ARG A 291 -6.43 -15.72 -16.03
N SER A 292 -7.08 -16.87 -15.84
CA SER A 292 -6.51 -18.17 -16.20
C SER A 292 -6.21 -18.30 -17.69
N GLU A 293 -6.91 -17.55 -18.56
CA GLU A 293 -6.65 -17.55 -20.00
C GLU A 293 -5.25 -17.04 -20.38
N PHE A 294 -4.56 -16.35 -19.47
CA PHE A 294 -3.20 -15.85 -19.69
C PHE A 294 -2.11 -16.82 -19.23
N GLN A 295 -2.45 -17.83 -18.41
CA GLN A 295 -1.47 -18.69 -17.76
C GLN A 295 -0.57 -19.41 -18.76
N ALA A 296 -1.12 -19.99 -19.84
CA ALA A 296 -0.32 -20.69 -20.84
C ALA A 296 0.78 -19.80 -21.46
N GLN A 297 0.41 -18.58 -21.88
CA GLN A 297 1.36 -17.63 -22.46
C GLN A 297 2.41 -17.18 -21.43
N ILE A 298 2.02 -17.02 -20.18
CA ILE A 298 2.92 -16.63 -19.09
C ILE A 298 3.89 -17.77 -18.75
N LEU A 299 3.43 -19.02 -18.71
CA LEU A 299 4.27 -20.20 -18.47
C LEU A 299 5.36 -20.34 -19.55
N ASP A 300 5.05 -20.04 -20.81
CA ASP A 300 6.05 -20.00 -21.88
C ASP A 300 7.11 -18.90 -21.68
N ILE A 301 6.73 -17.77 -21.09
CA ILE A 301 7.69 -16.72 -20.69
C ILE A 301 8.54 -17.24 -19.53
N PHE A 302 7.91 -17.75 -18.47
CA PHE A 302 8.58 -18.25 -17.27
C PHE A 302 9.58 -19.36 -17.59
N LYS A 303 9.22 -20.32 -18.44
CA LYS A 303 10.12 -21.38 -18.89
C LYS A 303 11.42 -20.83 -19.50
N ARG A 304 11.33 -19.81 -20.35
CA ARG A 304 12.50 -19.15 -20.95
C ARG A 304 13.30 -18.35 -19.93
N GLU A 305 12.62 -17.68 -19.00
CA GLU A 305 13.28 -16.92 -17.94
C GLU A 305 14.02 -17.81 -16.94
N LEU A 306 13.50 -18.99 -16.60
CA LEU A 306 14.21 -19.96 -15.75
C LEU A 306 15.56 -20.39 -16.35
N GLN A 307 15.62 -20.52 -17.68
CA GLN A 307 16.85 -20.90 -18.39
C GLN A 307 17.90 -19.78 -18.40
N GLN A 308 17.47 -18.51 -18.38
CA GLN A 308 18.34 -17.34 -18.55
C GLN A 308 18.65 -16.63 -17.23
N ASN A 309 17.73 -16.71 -16.26
CA ASN A 309 17.75 -15.96 -15.01
C ASN A 309 17.32 -16.87 -13.84
N PRO A 310 18.17 -17.82 -13.39
CA PRO A 310 17.83 -18.73 -12.28
C PRO A 310 17.47 -18.03 -10.97
N SER A 311 17.90 -16.77 -10.78
CA SER A 311 17.53 -15.93 -9.63
C SER A 311 16.01 -15.69 -9.50
N LEU A 312 15.24 -15.86 -10.58
CA LEU A 312 13.78 -15.69 -10.59
C LEU A 312 13.04 -16.99 -10.22
N ALA A 313 13.75 -18.10 -10.03
CA ALA A 313 13.16 -19.42 -9.89
C ALA A 313 12.17 -19.55 -8.73
N VAL A 314 12.46 -18.93 -7.58
CA VAL A 314 11.56 -18.95 -6.41
C VAL A 314 10.22 -18.30 -6.74
N TRP A 315 10.23 -17.12 -7.37
CA TRP A 315 9.01 -16.39 -7.71
C TRP A 315 8.16 -17.13 -8.75
N ILE A 316 8.83 -17.70 -9.76
CA ILE A 316 8.18 -18.49 -10.82
C ILE A 316 7.61 -19.80 -10.25
N ALA A 317 8.35 -20.48 -9.37
CA ALA A 317 7.87 -21.69 -8.71
C ALA A 317 6.61 -21.41 -7.88
N LEU A 318 6.61 -20.35 -7.07
CA LEU A 318 5.44 -19.96 -6.28
C LEU A 318 4.21 -19.67 -7.15
N ALA A 319 4.39 -19.08 -8.33
CA ALA A 319 3.31 -18.86 -9.30
C ALA A 319 2.77 -20.19 -9.85
N ALA A 320 3.65 -21.07 -10.34
CA ALA A 320 3.27 -22.38 -10.86
C ALA A 320 2.53 -23.22 -9.81
N LYS A 321 2.99 -23.14 -8.55
CA LYS A 321 2.31 -23.75 -7.40
C LYS A 321 0.87 -23.28 -7.25
N SER A 322 0.68 -21.96 -7.27
CA SER A 322 -0.66 -21.36 -7.10
C SER A 322 -1.61 -21.69 -8.25
N TRP A 323 -1.06 -22.05 -9.41
CA TRP A 323 -1.81 -22.47 -10.59
C TRP A 323 -1.90 -23.99 -10.72
N GLU A 324 -1.40 -24.74 -9.74
CA GLU A 324 -1.44 -26.20 -9.68
C GLU A 324 -0.91 -26.86 -10.97
N THR A 325 0.20 -26.32 -11.51
CA THR A 325 0.81 -26.79 -12.77
C THR A 325 2.23 -27.31 -12.56
N ASP A 326 2.56 -28.40 -13.26
CA ASP A 326 3.86 -29.08 -13.25
C ASP A 326 4.74 -28.76 -14.46
N ILE A 327 4.26 -27.93 -15.39
CA ILE A 327 4.89 -27.65 -16.69
C ILE A 327 6.33 -27.13 -16.54
N LEU A 328 6.64 -26.46 -15.43
CA LEU A 328 7.97 -25.89 -15.15
C LEU A 328 8.86 -26.79 -14.29
N ASN A 329 8.38 -27.97 -13.88
CA ASN A 329 9.13 -28.89 -13.01
C ASN A 329 10.48 -29.31 -13.61
N PRO A 330 10.61 -29.61 -14.93
CA PRO A 330 11.90 -29.97 -15.51
C PRO A 330 12.95 -28.87 -15.35
N GLU A 331 12.58 -27.61 -15.62
CA GLU A 331 13.47 -26.45 -15.49
C GLU A 331 13.83 -26.20 -14.03
N LEU A 332 12.87 -26.28 -13.11
CA LEU A 332 13.11 -26.09 -11.69
C LEU A 332 14.04 -27.17 -11.11
N ARG A 333 13.86 -28.44 -11.50
CA ARG A 333 14.75 -29.55 -11.12
C ARG A 333 16.16 -29.35 -11.66
N SER A 334 16.28 -28.89 -12.90
CA SER A 334 17.58 -28.55 -13.50
C SER A 334 18.31 -27.47 -12.69
N ILE A 335 17.60 -26.45 -12.21
CA ILE A 335 18.20 -25.38 -11.39
C ILE A 335 18.62 -25.93 -10.02
N LEU A 336 17.78 -26.76 -9.37
CA LEU A 336 18.13 -27.40 -8.09
C LEU A 336 19.42 -28.23 -8.20
N SER A 337 19.60 -28.95 -9.31
CA SER A 337 20.79 -29.78 -9.54
C SER A 337 22.08 -28.99 -9.82
N ALA A 338 21.98 -27.69 -10.11
CA ALA A 338 23.12 -26.86 -10.46
C ALA A 338 23.89 -26.30 -9.23
N GLU A 339 23.46 -26.60 -8.00
CA GLU A 339 24.08 -26.20 -6.71
C GLU A 339 24.38 -24.69 -6.53
N GLN A 340 23.69 -23.81 -7.26
CA GLN A 340 23.93 -22.36 -7.24
C GLN A 340 22.88 -21.55 -6.47
N LEU A 341 21.95 -22.22 -5.78
CA LEU A 341 20.89 -21.55 -5.02
C LEU A 341 21.23 -21.44 -3.54
N GLU A 342 20.79 -20.35 -2.92
CA GLU A 342 20.80 -20.26 -1.45
C GLU A 342 19.87 -21.33 -0.85
N PRO A 343 20.18 -21.90 0.32
CA PRO A 343 19.40 -22.98 0.92
C PRO A 343 17.91 -22.66 1.10
N ALA A 344 17.57 -21.40 1.38
CA ALA A 344 16.18 -20.96 1.49
C ALA A 344 15.42 -21.02 0.15
N ALA A 345 16.07 -20.62 -0.94
CA ALA A 345 15.52 -20.71 -2.29
C ALA A 345 15.34 -22.18 -2.71
N GLN A 346 16.33 -23.02 -2.40
CA GLN A 346 16.27 -24.46 -2.64
C GLN A 346 15.05 -25.08 -1.92
N PHE A 347 14.92 -24.85 -0.62
CA PHE A 347 13.81 -25.35 0.19
C PHE A 347 12.44 -24.93 -0.36
N LEU A 348 12.29 -23.67 -0.77
CA LEU A 348 11.03 -23.16 -1.33
C LEU A 348 10.66 -23.84 -2.65
N ILE A 349 11.64 -24.07 -3.54
CA ILE A 349 11.40 -24.74 -4.81
C ILE A 349 11.09 -26.23 -4.57
N GLU A 350 11.84 -26.92 -3.71
CA GLU A 350 11.57 -28.32 -3.34
C GLU A 350 10.17 -28.50 -2.75
N ASN A 351 9.78 -27.65 -1.79
CA ASN A 351 8.44 -27.68 -1.20
C ASN A 351 7.32 -27.40 -2.21
N THR A 352 7.64 -26.67 -3.28
CA THR A 352 6.71 -26.42 -4.37
C THR A 352 6.53 -27.66 -5.24
N LEU A 353 7.62 -28.32 -5.63
CA LEU A 353 7.59 -29.53 -6.45
C LEU A 353 6.85 -30.68 -5.75
N VAL A 354 7.11 -30.91 -4.47
CA VAL A 354 6.50 -32.03 -3.70
C VAL A 354 4.97 -31.90 -3.57
N GLN A 355 4.44 -30.68 -3.51
CA GLN A 355 2.99 -30.50 -3.35
C GLN A 355 2.22 -30.69 -4.66
N VAL A 356 2.81 -30.32 -5.80
CA VAL A 356 2.17 -30.53 -7.11
C VAL A 356 2.06 -32.02 -7.43
N GLU A 357 3.04 -32.84 -7.03
CA GLU A 357 3.03 -34.30 -7.28
C GLU A 357 2.02 -35.09 -6.42
N ARG A 358 1.41 -34.46 -5.41
CA ARG A 358 0.42 -35.09 -4.52
C ARG A 358 -1.03 -34.82 -4.92
N ASN A 359 -1.25 -33.87 -5.81
CA ASN A 359 -2.55 -33.52 -6.36
C ASN A 359 -2.68 -34.10 -7.77
#